data_AF-A0A943GGD6-F1
#
_entry.id   AF-A0A943GGD6-F1
#
_cell.length_a   1.000
_cell.length_b   1.000
_cell.length_c   1.000
_cell.angle_alpha   90.00
_cell.angle_beta   90.00
_cell.angle_gamma   90.00
#
_symmetry.space_group_name_H-M   'P 1'
#
loop_
_entity.id
_entity.type
_entity.pdbx_description
1 polymer ?
#
loop_
_entity_poly.entity_id
_entity_poly.type
_entity_poly.pdbx_seq_one_letter_code
_entity_poly.pdbx_strand_id
1 'polypeptide(L)'
;MSNQKHLGDAPIGKLLLQYSIPAIIGMVVNALYNIVDRMFIGNIPNIGSLAITGVGITMPIMTIILAFGMLIGIGATANISLNLGKGNRPTAEKLLGNAFTLSIIVGLAIAIVGTICANPILNLFGASENTLFYAKEYLNIILLGCTFNILSFSLNSTVRADGNPKMSSFTMVIGCGTNIILDYVFIFILNLGVKGAALATIISQAITFFIILYYYTAGNSNLKLKVENFKLKKHLVTMTFAIGIAPFATQIANSLVQVIANNALKTYGSDLAIGAMTVISSLNIIFMMPIFGINQGCQPIIGFNYGAKKYERAKEAFKYATIAACVICIIGFISIQEPVNNFVYSKFPLGNNE
;
A
#
# COMPACT_ATOMS: atom_id res chain seq x y z
N MET A 1 10.28 22.16 13.56
CA MET A 1 11.63 22.59 13.10
C MET A 1 12.75 21.59 13.44
N SER A 2 12.79 20.99 14.64
CA SER A 2 13.85 20.02 15.02
C SER A 2 13.96 18.82 14.05
N ASN A 3 12.83 18.20 13.68
CA ASN A 3 12.84 16.97 12.87
C ASN A 3 13.25 17.18 11.40
N GLN A 4 12.98 18.34 10.81
CA GLN A 4 13.39 18.64 9.42
C GLN A 4 14.89 18.96 9.32
N LYS A 5 15.45 19.68 10.30
CA LYS A 5 16.92 19.85 10.40
C LYS A 5 17.63 18.50 10.58
N HIS A 6 17.01 17.59 11.34
CA HIS A 6 17.53 16.24 11.54
C HIS A 6 17.79 15.46 10.23
N LEU A 7 16.93 15.62 9.21
CA LEU A 7 17.11 14.99 7.88
C LEU A 7 18.40 15.44 7.18
N GLY A 8 18.83 16.68 7.43
CA GLY A 8 20.01 17.27 6.82
C GLY A 8 21.32 16.96 7.55
N ASP A 9 21.27 16.68 8.85
CA ASP A 9 22.45 16.74 9.72
C ASP A 9 22.79 15.38 10.36
N ALA A 10 21.81 14.52 10.62
CA ALA A 10 22.03 13.23 11.29
C ALA A 10 22.83 12.24 10.42
N PRO A 11 23.56 11.27 11.00
CA PRO A 11 24.21 10.20 10.23
C PRO A 11 23.18 9.40 9.41
N ILE A 12 23.49 9.12 8.13
CA ILE A 12 22.54 8.50 7.20
C ILE A 12 22.08 7.12 7.67
N GLY A 13 22.96 6.29 8.22
CA GLY A 13 22.57 4.98 8.76
C GLY A 13 21.55 5.08 9.90
N LYS A 14 21.75 6.01 10.84
CA LYS A 14 20.81 6.26 11.94
C LYS A 14 19.47 6.81 11.43
N LEU A 15 19.52 7.71 10.46
CA LEU A 15 18.33 8.29 9.85
C LEU A 15 17.53 7.24 9.08
N LEU A 16 18.21 6.37 8.32
CA LEU A 16 17.59 5.26 7.62
C LEU A 16 16.88 4.33 8.60
N LEU A 17 17.53 3.91 9.69
CA LEU A 17 16.87 3.08 10.72
C LEU A 17 15.67 3.79 11.34
N GLN A 18 15.79 5.08 11.68
CA GLN A 18 14.72 5.86 12.31
C GLN A 18 13.49 6.03 11.40
N TYR A 19 13.67 6.07 10.08
CA TYR A 19 12.58 6.22 9.12
C TYR A 19 12.05 4.86 8.63
N SER A 20 12.95 3.90 8.38
CA SER A 20 12.61 2.58 7.85
C SER A 20 12.00 1.68 8.90
N ILE A 21 12.48 1.63 10.15
CA ILE A 21 11.91 0.72 11.18
C ILE A 21 10.42 1.00 11.40
N PRO A 22 9.96 2.24 11.65
CA PRO A 22 8.53 2.50 11.75
C PRO A 22 7.78 2.11 10.47
N ALA A 23 8.32 2.41 9.30
CA ALA A 23 7.67 2.09 8.03
C ALA A 23 7.54 0.57 7.81
N ILE A 24 8.57 -0.20 8.18
CA ILE A 24 8.56 -1.68 8.17
C ILE A 24 7.48 -2.20 9.12
N ILE A 25 7.45 -1.72 10.38
CA ILE A 25 6.42 -2.12 11.36
C ILE A 25 5.03 -1.85 10.78
N GLY A 26 4.84 -0.67 10.21
CA GLY A 26 3.61 -0.33 9.52
C GLY A 26 3.28 -1.35 8.44
N MET A 27 4.18 -1.58 7.47
CA MET A 27 3.93 -2.47 6.34
C MET A 27 3.67 -3.93 6.77
N VAL A 28 4.35 -4.40 7.80
CA VAL A 28 4.11 -5.73 8.38
C VAL A 28 2.72 -5.78 9.02
N VAL A 29 2.33 -4.78 9.81
CA VAL A 29 0.97 -4.70 10.38
C VAL A 29 -0.08 -4.59 9.26
N ASN A 30 0.25 -3.89 8.17
CA ASN A 30 -0.57 -3.81 6.97
C ASN A 30 -0.78 -5.20 6.33
N ALA A 31 0.28 -5.99 6.18
CA ALA A 31 0.15 -7.35 5.68
C ALA A 31 -0.63 -8.27 6.64
N LEU A 32 -0.42 -8.14 7.95
CA LEU A 32 -1.12 -8.93 8.96
C LEU A 32 -2.62 -8.66 8.94
N TYR A 33 -3.08 -7.40 8.84
CA TYR A 33 -4.54 -7.17 8.75
C TYR A 33 -5.11 -7.77 7.47
N ASN A 34 -4.42 -7.70 6.33
CA ASN A 34 -4.93 -8.30 5.09
C ASN A 34 -5.11 -9.83 5.22
N ILE A 35 -4.27 -10.48 6.03
CA ILE A 35 -4.42 -11.90 6.35
C ILE A 35 -5.63 -12.12 7.28
N VAL A 36 -5.72 -11.34 8.35
CA VAL A 36 -6.82 -11.44 9.34
C VAL A 36 -8.18 -11.17 8.71
N ASP A 37 -8.31 -10.15 7.86
CA ASP A 37 -9.52 -9.81 7.11
C ASP A 37 -9.98 -11.00 6.25
N ARG A 38 -9.06 -11.61 5.49
CA ARG A 38 -9.37 -12.83 4.71
C ARG A 38 -9.76 -14.00 5.60
N MET A 39 -9.12 -14.18 6.75
CA MET A 39 -9.47 -15.24 7.69
C MET A 39 -10.89 -15.03 8.25
N PHE A 40 -11.27 -13.81 8.59
CA PHE A 40 -12.61 -13.49 9.07
C PHE A 40 -13.67 -13.70 7.99
N ILE A 41 -13.42 -13.24 6.77
CA ILE A 41 -14.31 -13.48 5.62
C ILE A 41 -14.46 -14.98 5.34
N GLY A 42 -13.38 -15.75 5.44
CA GLY A 42 -13.40 -17.21 5.24
C GLY A 42 -14.17 -17.98 6.30
N ASN A 43 -14.20 -17.47 7.53
CA ASN A 43 -14.89 -18.09 8.65
C ASN A 43 -16.34 -17.61 8.82
N ILE A 44 -16.89 -16.86 7.85
CA ILE A 44 -18.30 -16.49 7.89
C ILE A 44 -19.16 -17.77 7.80
N PRO A 45 -20.07 -18.02 8.77
CA PRO A 45 -20.91 -19.20 8.77
C PRO A 45 -21.68 -19.35 7.45
N ASN A 46 -21.68 -20.56 6.89
CA ASN A 46 -22.43 -20.99 5.69
C ASN A 46 -22.01 -20.35 4.35
N ILE A 47 -21.34 -19.20 4.34
CA ILE A 47 -21.01 -18.48 3.09
C ILE A 47 -19.51 -18.20 2.90
N GLY A 48 -18.65 -18.54 3.86
CA GLY A 48 -17.23 -18.15 3.86
C GLY A 48 -16.44 -18.48 2.58
N SER A 49 -16.65 -19.65 1.99
CA SER A 49 -15.97 -20.04 0.74
C SER A 49 -16.41 -19.19 -0.46
N LEU A 50 -17.71 -18.93 -0.60
CA LEU A 50 -18.25 -18.08 -1.68
C LEU A 50 -17.90 -16.62 -1.44
N ALA A 51 -17.89 -16.17 -0.18
CA ALA A 51 -17.51 -14.84 0.25
C ALA A 51 -16.04 -14.54 -0.10
N ILE A 52 -15.09 -15.40 0.28
CA ILE A 52 -13.68 -15.24 -0.11
C ILE A 52 -13.53 -15.16 -1.62
N THR A 53 -14.23 -16.03 -2.36
CA THR A 53 -14.15 -16.06 -3.83
C THR A 53 -14.69 -14.75 -4.42
N GLY A 54 -15.84 -14.29 -3.92
CA GLY A 54 -16.45 -13.02 -4.30
C GLY A 54 -15.53 -11.83 -4.04
N VAL A 55 -14.94 -11.74 -2.84
CA VAL A 55 -13.97 -10.68 -2.50
C VAL A 55 -12.72 -10.78 -3.37
N GLY A 56 -12.24 -11.99 -3.64
CA GLY A 56 -11.09 -12.25 -4.51
C GLY A 56 -11.25 -11.66 -5.92
N ILE A 57 -12.45 -11.72 -6.50
CA ILE A 57 -12.76 -11.13 -7.81
C ILE A 57 -12.62 -9.58 -7.79
N THR A 58 -12.78 -8.94 -6.64
CA THR A 58 -12.66 -7.48 -6.51
C THR A 58 -11.22 -6.98 -6.33
N MET A 59 -10.25 -7.89 -6.11
CA MET A 59 -8.85 -7.55 -5.82
C MET A 59 -8.13 -6.75 -6.92
N PRO A 60 -8.36 -6.99 -8.23
CA PRO A 60 -7.80 -6.13 -9.27
C PRO A 60 -8.25 -4.68 -9.13
N ILE A 61 -9.50 -4.44 -8.71
CA ILE A 61 -10.05 -3.10 -8.52
C ILE A 61 -9.41 -2.44 -7.30
N MET A 62 -9.25 -3.18 -6.20
CA MET A 62 -8.50 -2.72 -5.03
C MET A 62 -7.06 -2.32 -5.39
N THR A 63 -6.42 -3.10 -6.26
CA THR A 63 -5.07 -2.82 -6.76
C THR A 63 -5.02 -1.53 -7.58
N ILE A 64 -6.03 -1.26 -8.41
CA ILE A 64 -6.15 0.00 -9.16
C ILE A 64 -6.32 1.19 -8.21
N ILE A 65 -7.19 1.08 -7.20
CA ILE A 65 -7.38 2.13 -6.18
C ILE A 65 -6.04 2.43 -5.49
N LEU A 66 -5.32 1.38 -5.07
CA LEU A 66 -4.00 1.50 -4.46
C LEU A 66 -2.99 2.13 -5.42
N ALA A 67 -2.99 1.76 -6.70
CA ALA A 67 -2.09 2.32 -7.70
C ALA A 67 -2.27 3.84 -7.83
N PHE A 68 -3.51 4.33 -7.85
CA PHE A 68 -3.80 5.77 -7.84
C PHE A 68 -3.39 6.45 -6.52
N GLY A 69 -3.57 5.76 -5.38
CA GLY A 69 -3.01 6.19 -4.09
C GLY A 69 -1.50 6.35 -4.15
N MET A 70 -0.79 5.40 -4.76
CA MET A 70 0.66 5.45 -4.96
C MET A 70 1.10 6.55 -5.92
N LEU A 71 0.39 6.73 -7.04
CA LEU A 71 0.63 7.81 -8.01
C LEU A 71 0.68 9.17 -7.31
N ILE A 72 -0.33 9.47 -6.51
CA ILE A 72 -0.44 10.76 -5.84
C ILE A 72 0.48 10.82 -4.62
N GLY A 73 0.46 9.80 -3.77
CA GLY A 73 1.20 9.77 -2.51
C GLY A 73 2.72 9.79 -2.69
N ILE A 74 3.26 8.83 -3.43
CA ILE A 74 4.71 8.71 -3.65
C ILE A 74 5.21 9.90 -4.46
N GLY A 75 4.45 10.33 -5.47
CA GLY A 75 4.77 11.51 -6.27
C GLY A 75 4.82 12.79 -5.44
N ALA A 76 3.82 13.03 -4.58
CA ALA A 76 3.77 14.21 -3.72
C ALA A 76 4.87 14.16 -2.67
N THR A 77 5.08 13.01 -2.02
CA THR A 77 6.11 12.78 -1.00
C THR A 77 7.50 13.14 -1.51
N ALA A 78 7.88 12.65 -2.69
CA ALA A 78 9.19 12.95 -3.28
C ALA A 78 9.37 14.46 -3.52
N ASN A 79 8.37 15.12 -4.12
CA ASN A 79 8.43 16.54 -4.43
C ASN A 79 8.39 17.43 -3.18
N ILE A 80 7.64 17.01 -2.14
CA ILE A 80 7.61 17.69 -0.83
C ILE A 80 8.99 17.62 -0.20
N SER A 81 9.58 16.42 -0.08
CA SER A 81 10.93 16.26 0.50
C SER A 81 11.97 17.08 -0.25
N LEU A 82 11.91 17.08 -1.59
CA LEU A 82 12.83 17.87 -2.43
C LEU A 82 12.67 19.38 -2.21
N ASN A 83 11.44 19.90 -2.10
CA ASN A 83 11.21 21.32 -1.85
C ASN A 83 11.55 21.72 -0.41
N LEU A 84 11.32 20.84 0.57
CA LEU A 84 11.76 21.05 1.95
C LEU A 84 13.28 21.12 2.04
N GLY A 85 14.01 20.25 1.33
CA GLY A 85 15.47 20.29 1.24
C GLY A 85 16.00 21.59 0.63
N LYS A 86 15.28 22.16 -0.35
CA LYS A 86 15.57 23.48 -0.93
C LYS A 86 15.23 24.66 -0.01
N GLY A 87 14.62 24.42 1.16
CA GLY A 87 14.06 25.45 2.03
C GLY A 87 12.76 26.09 1.50
N ASN A 88 12.18 25.57 0.41
CA ASN A 88 10.96 26.09 -0.21
C ASN A 88 9.69 25.49 0.42
N ARG A 89 9.46 25.84 1.69
CA ARG A 89 8.27 25.41 2.43
C ARG A 89 6.94 25.83 1.78
N PRO A 90 6.77 27.05 1.22
CA PRO A 90 5.52 27.43 0.56
C PRO A 90 5.14 26.50 -0.60
N THR A 91 6.11 26.04 -1.39
CA THR A 91 5.84 25.06 -2.45
C THR A 91 5.49 23.69 -1.88
N ALA A 92 6.14 23.27 -0.79
CA ALA A 92 5.81 22.02 -0.11
C ALA A 92 4.36 22.01 0.44
N GLU A 93 3.88 23.12 1.04
CA GLU A 93 2.48 23.24 1.49
C GLU A 93 1.49 23.22 0.30
N LYS A 94 1.86 23.82 -0.84
CA LYS A 94 1.06 23.75 -2.07
C LYS A 94 1.00 22.34 -2.65
N LEU A 95 2.11 21.60 -2.63
CA LEU A 95 2.15 20.20 -3.06
C LEU A 95 1.26 19.32 -2.18
N LEU A 96 1.29 19.52 -0.86
CA LEU A 96 0.40 18.84 0.08
C LEU A 96 -1.08 19.13 -0.22
N GLY A 97 -1.44 20.41 -0.40
CA GLY A 97 -2.80 20.80 -0.76
C GLY A 97 -3.25 20.26 -2.12
N ASN A 98 -2.36 20.24 -3.11
CA ASN A 98 -2.62 19.64 -4.42
C ASN A 98 -2.81 18.13 -4.33
N ALA A 99 -1.99 17.42 -3.52
CA ALA A 99 -2.15 15.99 -3.29
C ALA A 99 -3.50 15.65 -2.63
N PHE A 100 -3.93 16.45 -1.66
CA PHE A 100 -5.24 16.33 -1.03
C PHE A 100 -6.38 16.49 -2.05
N THR A 101 -6.40 17.60 -2.79
CA THR A 101 -7.46 17.88 -3.78
C THR A 101 -7.46 16.86 -4.92
N LEU A 102 -6.28 16.47 -5.40
CA LEU A 102 -6.15 15.47 -6.46
C LEU A 102 -6.62 14.10 -6.01
N SER A 103 -6.37 13.72 -4.75
CA SER A 103 -6.88 12.47 -4.17
C SER A 103 -8.40 12.45 -4.11
N ILE A 104 -9.04 13.58 -3.79
CA ILE A 104 -10.51 13.70 -3.82
C ILE A 104 -11.04 13.54 -5.24
N ILE A 105 -10.46 14.27 -6.21
CA ILE A 105 -10.93 14.22 -7.60
C ILE A 105 -10.78 12.81 -8.18
N VAL A 106 -9.61 12.18 -8.00
CA VAL A 106 -9.36 10.82 -8.49
C VAL A 106 -10.22 9.80 -7.76
N GLY A 107 -10.37 9.92 -6.44
CA GLY A 107 -11.24 9.06 -5.65
C GLY A 107 -12.70 9.12 -6.09
N LEU A 108 -13.25 10.32 -6.26
CA LEU A 108 -14.62 10.49 -6.75
C LEU A 108 -14.78 10.00 -8.19
N ALA A 109 -13.80 10.23 -9.07
CA ALA A 109 -13.84 9.73 -10.43
C ALA A 109 -13.87 8.18 -10.46
N ILE A 110 -13.04 7.53 -9.64
CA ILE A 110 -13.02 6.07 -9.52
C ILE A 110 -14.32 5.55 -8.90
N ALA A 111 -14.87 6.23 -7.88
CA ALA A 111 -16.14 5.86 -7.28
C ALA A 111 -17.28 5.89 -8.31
N ILE A 112 -17.38 6.97 -9.09
CA ILE A 112 -18.42 7.15 -10.11
C ILE A 112 -18.27 6.11 -11.23
N VAL A 113 -17.09 6.03 -11.84
CA VAL A 113 -16.84 5.10 -12.96
C VAL A 113 -16.98 3.66 -12.49
N GLY A 114 -16.42 3.32 -11.33
CA GLY A 114 -16.50 1.98 -10.75
C GLY A 114 -17.93 1.57 -10.45
N THR A 115 -18.78 2.49 -9.97
CA THR A 115 -20.17 2.17 -9.65
C THR A 115 -21.00 1.96 -10.91
N ILE A 116 -20.82 2.82 -11.93
CA ILE A 116 -21.52 2.69 -13.22
C ILE A 116 -21.10 1.41 -13.95
N CYS A 117 -19.81 1.08 -13.91
CA CYS A 117 -19.23 -0.07 -14.62
C CYS A 117 -19.08 -1.33 -13.74
N ALA A 118 -19.65 -1.37 -12.53
CA ALA A 118 -19.42 -2.46 -11.57
C ALA A 118 -19.72 -3.85 -12.14
N ASN A 119 -20.91 -4.02 -12.75
CA ASN A 119 -21.32 -5.30 -13.34
C ASN A 119 -20.40 -5.76 -14.49
N PRO A 120 -20.14 -4.93 -15.53
CA PRO A 120 -19.18 -5.28 -16.59
C PRO A 120 -17.78 -5.61 -16.07
N ILE A 121 -17.28 -4.84 -15.10
CA ILE A 121 -15.95 -5.04 -14.54
C ILE A 121 -15.88 -6.36 -13.77
N LEU A 122 -16.87 -6.66 -12.94
CA LEU A 122 -16.91 -7.91 -12.17
C LEU A 122 -17.01 -9.14 -13.09
N ASN A 123 -17.82 -9.06 -14.15
CA ASN A 123 -17.92 -10.13 -15.13
C ASN A 123 -16.61 -10.31 -15.91
N LEU A 124 -15.94 -9.21 -16.29
CA LEU A 124 -14.63 -9.27 -16.96
C LEU A 124 -13.56 -9.93 -16.09
N PHE A 125 -13.60 -9.70 -14.77
CA PHE A 125 -12.70 -10.33 -13.81
C PHE A 125 -13.13 -11.74 -13.38
N GLY A 126 -14.16 -12.33 -14.02
CA GLY A 126 -14.52 -13.73 -13.87
C GLY A 126 -15.54 -14.03 -12.78
N ALA A 127 -16.39 -13.06 -12.41
CA ALA A 127 -17.53 -13.35 -11.53
C ALA A 127 -18.49 -14.35 -12.15
N SER A 128 -18.72 -15.47 -11.47
CA SER A 128 -19.84 -16.39 -11.72
C SER A 128 -21.14 -15.87 -11.09
N GLU A 129 -22.31 -16.39 -11.50
CA GLU A 129 -23.61 -16.02 -10.94
C GLU A 129 -23.65 -16.14 -9.40
N ASN A 130 -23.05 -17.21 -8.86
CA ASN A 130 -23.02 -17.48 -7.42
C ASN A 130 -22.06 -16.56 -6.63
N THR A 131 -21.08 -15.96 -7.31
CA THR A 131 -20.06 -15.08 -6.68
C THR A 131 -20.31 -13.60 -6.94
N LEU A 132 -21.05 -13.27 -7.99
CA LEU A 132 -21.34 -11.90 -8.42
C LEU A 132 -22.07 -11.12 -7.33
N PHE A 133 -22.98 -11.78 -6.60
CA PHE A 133 -23.70 -11.17 -5.49
C PHE A 133 -22.74 -10.64 -4.41
N TYR A 134 -21.88 -11.50 -3.87
CA TYR A 134 -20.91 -11.12 -2.83
C TYR A 134 -19.87 -10.13 -3.34
N ALA A 135 -19.37 -10.31 -4.57
CA ALA A 135 -18.42 -9.39 -5.18
C ALA A 135 -19.01 -7.98 -5.35
N LYS A 136 -20.28 -7.88 -5.76
CA LYS A 136 -20.99 -6.61 -5.93
C LYS A 136 -21.30 -5.93 -4.59
N GLU A 137 -21.72 -6.70 -3.59
CA GLU A 137 -21.95 -6.16 -2.24
C GLU A 137 -20.68 -5.56 -1.66
N TYR A 138 -19.55 -6.27 -1.78
CA TYR A 138 -18.24 -5.78 -1.34
C TYR A 138 -17.80 -4.55 -2.14
N LEU A 139 -17.81 -4.65 -3.47
CA LEU A 139 -17.29 -3.62 -4.36
C LEU A 139 -18.06 -2.29 -4.24
N ASN A 140 -19.38 -2.33 -4.20
CA ASN A 140 -20.19 -1.11 -4.10
C ASN A 140 -19.85 -0.33 -2.84
N ILE A 141 -19.68 -1.02 -1.71
CA ILE A 141 -19.29 -0.39 -0.46
C ILE A 141 -17.89 0.20 -0.61
N ILE A 142 -16.89 -0.58 -1.05
CA ILE A 142 -15.51 -0.11 -1.27
C ILE A 142 -15.45 1.13 -2.16
N LEU A 143 -16.23 1.20 -3.23
CA LEU A 143 -16.27 2.35 -4.14
C LEU A 143 -16.85 3.60 -3.49
N LEU A 144 -17.81 3.48 -2.58
CA LEU A 144 -18.29 4.63 -1.78
C LEU A 144 -17.19 5.19 -0.88
N GLY A 145 -16.29 4.33 -0.40
CA GLY A 145 -15.18 4.68 0.48
C GLY A 145 -13.83 4.91 -0.19
N CYS A 146 -13.70 4.69 -1.50
CA CYS A 146 -12.39 4.66 -2.16
C CYS A 146 -11.66 6.01 -2.09
N THR A 147 -12.40 7.11 -1.99
CA THR A 147 -11.81 8.44 -1.76
C THR A 147 -11.05 8.49 -0.43
N PHE A 148 -11.59 7.89 0.64
CA PHE A 148 -10.88 7.80 1.92
C PHE A 148 -9.68 6.86 1.83
N ASN A 149 -9.74 5.80 1.03
CA ASN A 149 -8.59 4.92 0.78
C ASN A 149 -7.41 5.72 0.21
N ILE A 150 -7.66 6.41 -0.90
CA ILE A 150 -6.64 7.18 -1.62
C ILE A 150 -6.10 8.30 -0.74
N LEU A 151 -6.97 9.04 -0.05
CA LEU A 151 -6.57 10.09 0.88
C LEU A 151 -5.72 9.56 2.04
N SER A 152 -6.12 8.43 2.63
CA SER A 152 -5.39 7.82 3.74
C SER A 152 -3.98 7.43 3.30
N PHE A 153 -3.86 6.74 2.17
CA PHE A 153 -2.56 6.33 1.67
C PHE A 153 -1.71 7.54 1.24
N SER A 154 -2.28 8.45 0.44
CA SER A 154 -1.54 9.56 -0.15
C SER A 154 -1.03 10.52 0.92
N LEU A 155 -1.88 10.93 1.86
CA LEU A 155 -1.47 11.84 2.93
C LEU A 155 -0.60 11.15 3.98
N ASN A 156 -0.80 9.85 4.25
CA ASN A 156 0.09 9.12 5.15
C ASN A 156 1.54 9.15 4.64
N SER A 157 1.73 9.05 3.33
CA SER A 157 3.06 9.14 2.73
C SER A 157 3.69 10.53 2.90
N THR A 158 2.90 11.59 2.81
CA THR A 158 3.41 12.95 3.02
C THR A 158 3.78 13.23 4.46
N VAL A 159 3.18 12.53 5.45
CA VAL A 159 3.56 12.66 6.87
C VAL A 159 5.00 12.22 7.09
N ARG A 160 5.47 11.21 6.35
CA ARG A 160 6.88 10.82 6.36
C ARG A 160 7.78 11.89 5.77
N ALA A 161 7.37 12.50 4.64
CA ALA A 161 8.08 13.62 4.04
C ALA A 161 8.16 14.86 4.95
N ASP A 162 7.14 15.06 5.80
CA ASP A 162 7.11 16.14 6.79
C ASP A 162 8.07 15.93 7.98
N GLY A 163 8.73 14.77 8.03
CA GLY A 163 9.73 14.41 9.03
C GLY A 163 9.16 13.73 10.27
N ASN A 164 7.98 13.11 10.17
CA ASN A 164 7.37 12.36 11.26
C ASN A 164 7.02 10.91 10.88
N PRO A 165 8.02 10.06 10.61
CA PRO A 165 7.79 8.66 10.23
C PRO A 165 7.06 7.87 11.32
N LYS A 166 7.27 8.21 12.61
CA LYS A 166 6.57 7.58 13.73
C LYS A 166 5.07 7.83 13.66
N MET A 167 4.64 9.07 13.38
CA MET A 167 3.21 9.38 13.24
C MET A 167 2.60 8.68 12.04
N SER A 168 3.31 8.64 10.90
CA SER A 168 2.85 7.89 9.72
C SER A 168 2.59 6.42 10.05
N SER A 169 3.54 5.74 10.70
CA SER A 169 3.36 4.35 11.10
C SER A 169 2.27 4.16 12.15
N PHE A 170 2.19 5.07 13.14
CA PHE A 170 1.15 5.04 14.16
C PHE A 170 -0.25 5.10 13.56
N THR A 171 -0.48 6.02 12.60
CA THR A 171 -1.79 6.10 11.91
C THR A 171 -2.12 4.82 11.14
N MET A 172 -1.12 4.17 10.55
CA MET A 172 -1.35 2.91 9.83
C MET A 172 -1.65 1.75 10.78
N VAL A 173 -0.97 1.68 11.93
CA VAL A 173 -1.26 0.69 12.98
C VAL A 173 -2.64 0.89 13.57
N ILE A 174 -3.06 2.13 13.85
CA ILE A 174 -4.43 2.43 14.28
C ILE A 174 -5.42 1.98 13.21
N GLY A 175 -5.22 2.36 11.94
CA GLY A 175 -6.11 1.97 10.85
C GLY A 175 -6.28 0.46 10.75
N CYS A 176 -5.17 -0.29 10.82
CA CYS A 176 -5.20 -1.76 10.77
C CYS A 176 -5.87 -2.36 12.03
N GLY A 177 -5.55 -1.84 13.22
CA GLY A 177 -6.14 -2.32 14.46
C GLY A 177 -7.65 -2.04 14.54
N THR A 178 -8.07 -0.84 14.13
CA THR A 178 -9.49 -0.49 14.02
C THR A 178 -10.20 -1.39 13.01
N ASN A 179 -9.56 -1.70 11.87
CA ASN A 179 -10.14 -2.59 10.88
C ASN A 179 -10.38 -3.99 11.44
N ILE A 180 -9.38 -4.60 12.07
CA ILE A 180 -9.52 -5.93 12.69
C ILE A 180 -10.64 -5.96 13.73
N ILE A 181 -10.72 -4.93 14.58
CA ILE A 181 -11.77 -4.84 15.61
C ILE A 181 -13.15 -4.69 14.95
N LEU A 182 -13.28 -3.80 13.97
CA LEU A 182 -14.54 -3.57 13.27
C LEU A 182 -14.96 -4.77 12.42
N ASP A 183 -14.02 -5.51 11.81
CA ASP A 183 -14.34 -6.73 11.08
C ASP A 183 -14.94 -7.76 12.01
N TYR A 184 -14.32 -8.00 13.18
CA TYR A 184 -14.88 -8.93 14.16
C TYR A 184 -16.31 -8.54 14.58
N VAL A 185 -16.52 -7.26 14.88
CA VAL A 185 -17.83 -6.74 15.29
C VAL A 185 -18.86 -6.85 14.15
N PHE A 186 -18.52 -6.37 12.95
CA PHE A 186 -19.48 -6.31 11.85
C PHE A 186 -19.77 -7.66 11.23
N ILE A 187 -18.76 -8.53 11.13
CA ILE A 187 -18.91 -9.86 10.53
C ILE A 187 -19.61 -10.81 11.50
N PHE A 188 -19.14 -10.93 12.75
CA PHE A 188 -19.62 -11.97 13.66
C PHE A 188 -20.67 -11.49 14.67
N ILE A 189 -20.57 -10.26 15.19
CA ILE A 189 -21.55 -9.77 16.18
C ILE A 189 -22.81 -9.26 15.46
N LEU A 190 -22.64 -8.45 14.42
CA LEU A 190 -23.75 -7.86 13.66
C LEU A 190 -24.22 -8.73 12.48
N ASN A 191 -23.51 -9.83 12.18
CA ASN A 191 -23.85 -10.75 11.09
C ASN A 191 -24.02 -10.07 9.72
N LEU A 192 -23.23 -9.01 9.44
CA LEU A 192 -23.30 -8.27 8.16
C LEU A 192 -22.53 -8.97 7.03
N GLY A 193 -21.87 -10.11 7.31
CA GLY A 193 -21.14 -10.91 6.34
C GLY A 193 -20.11 -10.09 5.56
N VAL A 194 -20.11 -10.24 4.23
CA VAL A 194 -19.18 -9.56 3.31
C VAL A 194 -19.31 -8.04 3.33
N LYS A 195 -20.54 -7.51 3.54
CA LYS A 195 -20.74 -6.06 3.70
C LYS A 195 -20.05 -5.54 4.94
N GLY A 196 -20.05 -6.33 6.01
CA GLY A 196 -19.37 -6.01 7.26
C GLY A 196 -17.88 -5.74 7.05
N ALA A 197 -17.19 -6.65 6.34
CA ALA A 197 -15.77 -6.50 6.01
C ALA A 197 -15.48 -5.23 5.19
N ALA A 198 -16.31 -4.96 4.17
CA ALA A 198 -16.16 -3.76 3.35
C ALA A 198 -16.39 -2.46 4.16
N LEU A 199 -17.39 -2.44 5.05
CA LEU A 199 -17.67 -1.29 5.92
C LEU A 199 -16.54 -1.04 6.91
N ALA A 200 -16.06 -2.09 7.57
CA ALA A 200 -14.95 -2.01 8.51
C ALA A 200 -13.68 -1.46 7.83
N THR A 201 -13.40 -1.90 6.61
CA THR A 201 -12.30 -1.40 5.78
C THR A 201 -12.39 0.11 5.54
N ILE A 202 -13.56 0.61 5.11
CA ILE A 202 -13.74 2.03 4.78
C ILE A 202 -13.74 2.90 6.02
N ILE A 203 -14.42 2.48 7.09
CA ILE A 203 -14.48 3.25 8.34
C ILE A 203 -13.06 3.39 8.92
N SER A 204 -12.26 2.33 8.86
CA SER A 204 -10.88 2.36 9.34
C SER A 204 -9.99 3.29 8.52
N GLN A 205 -10.19 3.34 7.21
CA GLN A 205 -9.52 4.30 6.32
C GLN A 205 -10.01 5.72 6.60
N ALA A 206 -11.31 5.94 6.77
CA ALA A 206 -11.85 7.24 7.14
C ALA A 206 -11.25 7.75 8.46
N ILE A 207 -11.16 6.89 9.49
CA ILE A 207 -10.51 7.21 10.76
C ILE A 207 -9.03 7.57 10.55
N THR A 208 -8.30 6.76 9.77
CA THR A 208 -6.89 7.03 9.42
C THR A 208 -6.74 8.40 8.75
N PHE A 209 -7.59 8.70 7.77
CA PHE A 209 -7.66 9.99 7.10
C PHE A 209 -7.93 11.13 8.08
N PHE A 210 -8.92 11.03 8.96
CA PHE A 210 -9.25 12.09 9.91
C PHE A 210 -8.13 12.36 10.92
N ILE A 211 -7.40 11.33 11.35
CA ILE A 211 -6.21 11.50 12.20
C ILE A 211 -5.11 12.26 11.45
N ILE A 212 -4.87 11.94 10.18
CA ILE A 212 -3.88 12.65 9.35
C ILE A 212 -4.33 14.09 9.04
N LEU A 213 -5.63 14.29 8.80
CA LEU A 213 -6.20 15.62 8.60
C LEU A 213 -6.02 16.47 9.86
N TYR A 214 -6.31 15.92 11.05
CA TYR A 214 -6.05 16.56 12.33
C TYR A 214 -4.56 16.92 12.48
N TYR A 215 -3.64 16.00 12.15
CA TYR A 215 -2.21 16.26 12.19
C TYR A 215 -1.80 17.49 11.35
N TYR A 216 -2.33 17.65 10.14
CA TYR A 216 -1.98 18.76 9.25
C TYR A 216 -2.70 20.07 9.49
N THR A 217 -3.83 20.04 10.21
CA THR A 217 -4.64 21.23 10.52
C THR A 217 -4.32 21.74 11.93
N ALA A 218 -4.73 21.01 12.95
CA ALA A 218 -4.62 21.39 14.36
C ALA A 218 -3.37 20.83 15.07
N GLY A 219 -2.78 19.74 14.57
CA GLY A 219 -1.64 19.07 15.22
C GLY A 219 -0.28 19.75 15.00
N ASN A 220 0.77 19.14 15.58
CA ASN A 220 2.17 19.61 15.52
C ASN A 220 2.91 19.19 14.23
N SER A 221 2.29 19.38 13.08
CA SER A 221 2.91 19.20 11.75
C SER A 221 3.89 20.32 11.42
N ASN A 222 4.96 19.99 10.68
CA ASN A 222 5.86 21.01 10.15
C ASN A 222 5.30 21.65 8.87
N LEU A 223 4.37 21.00 8.16
CA LEU A 223 3.61 21.59 7.05
C LEU A 223 2.16 21.80 7.46
N LYS A 224 1.51 22.85 6.97
CA LYS A 224 0.09 23.10 7.25
C LYS A 224 -0.77 22.94 6.00
N LEU A 225 -1.86 22.20 6.14
CA LEU A 225 -2.88 22.10 5.10
C LEU A 225 -3.80 23.32 5.20
N LYS A 226 -3.70 24.23 4.23
CA LYS A 226 -4.49 25.47 4.18
C LYS A 226 -5.39 25.46 2.96
N VAL A 227 -6.58 26.04 3.10
CA VAL A 227 -7.59 26.11 2.03
C VAL A 227 -7.05 26.79 0.77
N GLU A 228 -6.21 27.82 0.91
CA GLU A 228 -5.53 28.50 -0.20
C GLU A 228 -4.66 27.57 -1.08
N ASN A 229 -4.18 26.45 -0.52
CA ASN A 229 -3.33 25.48 -1.20
C ASN A 229 -4.12 24.38 -1.93
N PHE A 230 -5.45 24.37 -1.83
CA PHE A 230 -6.31 23.40 -2.52
C PHE A 230 -6.45 23.69 -4.02
N LYS A 231 -6.13 24.91 -4.46
CA LYS A 231 -6.15 25.24 -5.88
C LYS A 231 -5.09 24.42 -6.62
N LEU A 232 -5.54 23.52 -7.51
CA LEU A 232 -4.65 22.73 -8.34
C LEU A 232 -3.82 23.63 -9.25
N LYS A 233 -2.51 23.38 -9.26
CA LYS A 233 -1.57 24.04 -10.17
C LYS A 233 -1.01 22.99 -11.11
N LYS A 234 -1.25 23.17 -12.41
CA LYS A 234 -0.83 22.23 -13.47
C LYS A 234 0.63 21.78 -13.32
N HIS A 235 1.54 22.71 -13.04
CA HIS A 235 2.96 22.41 -12.83
C HIS A 235 3.19 21.45 -11.65
N LEU A 236 2.53 21.67 -10.50
CA LEU A 236 2.67 20.83 -9.31
C LEU A 236 2.08 19.43 -9.54
N VAL A 237 0.93 19.35 -10.21
CA VAL A 237 0.31 18.07 -10.60
C VAL A 237 1.24 17.28 -11.53
N THR A 238 1.83 17.96 -12.52
CA THR A 238 2.77 17.34 -13.46
C THR A 238 4.01 16.81 -12.74
N MET A 239 4.56 17.56 -11.77
CA MET A 239 5.67 17.09 -10.94
C MET A 239 5.33 15.85 -10.12
N THR A 240 4.14 15.83 -9.51
CA THR A 240 3.64 14.65 -8.77
C THR A 240 3.53 13.45 -9.70
N PHE A 241 2.91 13.60 -10.87
CA PHE A 241 2.72 12.51 -11.83
C PHE A 241 4.04 12.02 -12.42
N ALA A 242 4.99 12.91 -12.70
CA ALA A 242 6.28 12.54 -13.26
C ALA A 242 7.05 11.52 -12.40
N ILE A 243 6.90 11.58 -11.08
CA ILE A 243 7.50 10.60 -10.16
C ILE A 243 6.53 9.45 -9.87
N GLY A 244 5.24 9.75 -9.66
CA GLY A 244 4.25 8.76 -9.27
C GLY A 244 3.83 7.78 -10.37
N ILE A 245 4.05 8.11 -11.64
CA ILE A 245 3.64 7.24 -12.75
C ILE A 245 4.42 5.92 -12.75
N ALA A 246 5.67 5.92 -12.28
CA ALA A 246 6.49 4.71 -12.19
C ALA A 246 5.90 3.66 -11.22
N PRO A 247 5.62 3.97 -9.94
CA PRO A 247 4.99 3.00 -9.04
C PRO A 247 3.55 2.67 -9.47
N PHE A 248 2.81 3.61 -10.05
CA PHE A 248 1.50 3.33 -10.64
C PHE A 248 1.60 2.25 -11.73
N ALA A 249 2.46 2.47 -12.73
CA ALA A 249 2.66 1.54 -13.84
C ALA A 249 3.18 0.19 -13.34
N THR A 250 4.04 0.18 -12.33
CA THR A 250 4.53 -1.04 -11.68
C THR A 250 3.38 -1.84 -11.06
N GLN A 251 2.44 -1.18 -10.37
CA GLN A 251 1.28 -1.88 -9.80
C GLN A 251 0.34 -2.44 -10.86
N ILE A 252 0.11 -1.69 -11.95
CA ILE A 252 -0.69 -2.19 -13.08
C ILE A 252 0.00 -3.37 -13.77
N ALA A 253 1.31 -3.28 -13.99
CA ALA A 253 2.11 -4.36 -14.57
C ALA A 253 2.09 -5.62 -13.69
N ASN A 254 2.27 -5.47 -12.37
CA ASN A 254 2.19 -6.58 -11.42
C ASN A 254 0.83 -7.27 -11.45
N SER A 255 -0.26 -6.49 -11.51
CA SER A 255 -1.61 -7.03 -11.64
C SER A 255 -1.79 -7.85 -12.92
N LEU A 256 -1.31 -7.31 -14.06
CA LEU A 256 -1.38 -8.02 -15.34
C LEU A 256 -0.54 -9.29 -15.36
N VAL A 257 0.69 -9.24 -14.81
CA VAL A 257 1.57 -10.42 -14.66
C VAL A 257 0.88 -11.48 -13.82
N GLN A 258 0.20 -11.10 -12.73
CA GLN A 258 -0.53 -12.04 -11.89
C GLN A 258 -1.69 -12.71 -12.64
N VAL A 259 -2.45 -11.96 -13.44
CA VAL A 259 -3.53 -12.51 -14.28
C VAL A 259 -2.97 -13.50 -15.31
N ILE A 260 -1.88 -13.15 -16.01
CA ILE A 260 -1.24 -14.02 -17.00
C ILE A 260 -0.69 -15.28 -16.33
N ALA A 261 0.00 -15.16 -15.20
CA ALA A 261 0.55 -16.28 -14.44
C ALA A 261 -0.55 -17.24 -13.98
N ASN A 262 -1.66 -16.73 -13.44
CA ASN A 262 -2.79 -17.55 -13.03
C ASN A 262 -3.41 -18.31 -14.20
N ASN A 263 -3.57 -17.67 -15.36
CA ASN A 263 -4.10 -18.32 -16.57
C ASN A 263 -3.14 -19.38 -17.13
N ALA A 264 -1.83 -19.11 -17.12
CA ALA A 264 -0.82 -20.08 -17.53
C ALA A 264 -0.81 -21.31 -16.63
N LEU A 265 -0.87 -21.13 -15.30
CA LEU A 265 -0.94 -22.24 -14.34
C LEU A 265 -2.23 -23.06 -14.48
N LYS A 266 -3.35 -22.41 -14.80
CA LYS A 266 -4.62 -23.12 -15.10
C LYS A 266 -4.55 -23.95 -16.39
N THR A 267 -3.78 -23.52 -17.38
CA THR A 267 -3.71 -24.15 -18.70
C THR A 267 -2.64 -25.24 -18.77
N TYR A 268 -1.48 -25.01 -18.14
CA TYR A 268 -0.30 -25.86 -18.25
C TYR A 268 0.11 -26.53 -16.93
N GLY A 269 -0.49 -26.13 -15.81
CA GLY A 269 -0.20 -26.69 -14.49
C GLY A 269 -1.29 -27.66 -14.01
N SER A 270 -0.92 -28.55 -13.10
CA SER A 270 -1.87 -29.31 -12.29
C SER A 270 -2.37 -28.46 -11.11
N ASP A 271 -3.47 -28.85 -10.46
CA ASP A 271 -3.96 -28.19 -9.23
C ASP A 271 -2.86 -28.05 -8.15
N LEU A 272 -1.94 -29.02 -8.09
CA LEU A 272 -0.75 -28.98 -7.24
C LEU A 272 0.19 -27.79 -7.53
N ALA A 273 0.37 -27.43 -8.80
CA ALA A 273 1.22 -26.31 -9.23
C ALA A 273 0.59 -24.96 -8.88
N ILE A 274 -0.75 -24.85 -9.00
CA ILE A 274 -1.51 -23.68 -8.56
C ILE A 274 -1.39 -23.51 -7.03
N GLY A 275 -1.52 -24.61 -6.29
CA GLY A 275 -1.33 -24.63 -4.83
C GLY A 275 0.08 -24.21 -4.41
N ALA A 276 1.12 -24.77 -5.05
CA ALA A 276 2.51 -24.41 -4.77
C ALA A 276 2.80 -22.92 -5.05
N MET A 277 2.32 -22.38 -6.16
CA MET A 277 2.48 -20.97 -6.51
C MET A 277 1.78 -20.02 -5.52
N THR A 278 0.65 -20.44 -4.97
CA THR A 278 -0.08 -19.68 -3.93
C THR A 278 0.74 -19.58 -2.64
N VAL A 279 1.38 -20.67 -2.23
CA VAL A 279 2.28 -20.69 -1.05
C VAL A 279 3.51 -19.81 -1.30
N ILE A 280 4.17 -19.97 -2.46
CA ILE A 280 5.34 -19.16 -2.84
C ILE A 280 4.99 -17.66 -2.87
N SER A 281 3.86 -17.30 -3.46
CA SER A 281 3.42 -15.90 -3.53
C SER A 281 3.12 -15.31 -2.14
N SER A 282 2.53 -16.12 -1.25
CA SER A 282 2.29 -15.72 0.14
C SER A 282 3.60 -15.47 0.91
N LEU A 283 4.60 -16.33 0.74
CA LEU A 283 5.93 -16.14 1.32
C LEU A 283 6.62 -14.89 0.77
N ASN A 284 6.53 -14.66 -0.55
CA ASN A 284 7.12 -13.50 -1.21
C ASN A 284 6.63 -12.17 -0.61
N ILE A 285 5.32 -12.05 -0.35
CA ILE A 285 4.73 -10.84 0.27
C ILE A 285 5.38 -10.52 1.63
N ILE A 286 5.64 -11.53 2.46
CA ILE A 286 6.24 -11.35 3.79
C ILE A 286 7.64 -10.73 3.69
N PHE A 287 8.46 -11.18 2.72
CA PHE A 287 9.80 -10.64 2.51
C PHE A 287 9.79 -9.27 1.81
N MET A 288 8.77 -8.98 0.99
CA MET A 288 8.63 -7.69 0.31
C MET A 288 8.18 -6.57 1.24
N MET A 289 7.44 -6.85 2.32
CA MET A 289 6.97 -5.81 3.26
C MET A 289 8.12 -5.01 3.91
N PRO A 290 9.18 -5.64 4.45
CA PRO A 290 10.35 -4.91 4.92
C PRO A 290 11.01 -4.05 3.84
N ILE A 291 11.10 -4.55 2.60
CA ILE A 291 11.70 -3.82 1.48
C ILE A 291 10.87 -2.58 1.14
N PHE A 292 9.54 -2.67 1.14
CA PHE A 292 8.67 -1.51 0.98
C PHE A 292 8.83 -0.52 2.14
N GLY A 293 8.97 -1.00 3.38
CA GLY A 293 9.26 -0.15 4.53
C GLY A 293 10.59 0.61 4.39
N ILE A 294 11.65 -0.07 3.92
CA ILE A 294 12.94 0.57 3.62
C ILE A 294 12.79 1.63 2.54
N ASN A 295 12.13 1.32 1.42
CA ASN A 295 11.89 2.26 0.33
C ASN A 295 11.13 3.52 0.80
N GLN A 296 10.06 3.33 1.58
CA GLN A 296 9.27 4.44 2.13
C GLN A 296 10.07 5.29 3.13
N GLY A 297 10.95 4.68 3.92
CA GLY A 297 11.81 5.39 4.85
C GLY A 297 12.97 6.13 4.17
N CYS A 298 13.53 5.54 3.11
CA CYS A 298 14.65 6.11 2.36
C CYS A 298 14.22 7.29 1.47
N GLN A 299 13.01 7.22 0.89
CA GLN A 299 12.52 8.21 -0.07
C GLN A 299 12.58 9.68 0.46
N PRO A 300 12.08 10.01 1.66
CA PRO A 300 12.20 11.37 2.21
C PRO A 300 13.65 11.81 2.43
N ILE A 301 14.52 10.89 2.85
CA ILE A 301 15.93 11.16 3.14
C ILE A 301 16.65 11.55 1.85
N ILE A 302 16.50 10.75 0.79
CA ILE A 302 17.06 11.03 -0.54
C ILE A 302 16.49 12.36 -1.05
N GLY A 303 15.16 12.52 -1.06
CA GLY A 303 14.51 13.71 -1.58
C GLY A 303 14.99 14.99 -0.90
N PHE A 304 15.05 15.00 0.44
CA PHE A 304 15.52 16.16 1.21
C PHE A 304 16.99 16.48 0.96
N ASN A 305 17.89 15.49 1.04
CA ASN A 305 19.32 15.72 0.85
C ASN A 305 19.64 16.14 -0.60
N TYR A 306 18.95 15.58 -1.59
CA TYR A 306 19.06 16.01 -2.98
C TYR A 306 18.58 17.47 -3.17
N GLY A 307 17.45 17.83 -2.56
CA GLY A 307 16.94 19.21 -2.55
C GLY A 307 17.90 20.21 -1.90
N ALA A 308 18.57 19.79 -0.82
CA ALA A 308 19.57 20.56 -0.10
C ALA A 308 20.95 20.60 -0.79
N LYS A 309 21.07 20.05 -2.01
CA LYS A 309 22.33 19.89 -2.76
C LYS A 309 23.40 19.06 -2.04
N LYS A 310 23.01 18.27 -1.03
CA LYS A 310 23.85 17.30 -0.31
C LYS A 310 23.88 15.96 -1.06
N TYR A 311 24.36 15.97 -2.30
CA TYR A 311 24.25 14.82 -3.22
C TYR A 311 24.96 13.56 -2.71
N GLU A 312 26.12 13.70 -2.08
CA GLU A 312 26.85 12.56 -1.51
C GLU A 312 26.04 11.84 -0.43
N ARG A 313 25.34 12.60 0.42
CA ARG A 313 24.43 12.03 1.42
C ARG A 313 23.21 11.34 0.79
N ALA A 314 22.70 11.88 -0.32
CA ALA A 314 21.62 11.24 -1.07
C ALA A 314 22.07 9.90 -1.69
N LYS A 315 23.28 9.85 -2.27
CA LYS A 315 23.89 8.60 -2.79
C LYS A 315 24.16 7.60 -1.68
N GLU A 316 24.66 8.06 -0.53
CA GLU A 316 24.90 7.21 0.64
C GLU A 316 23.60 6.59 1.15
N ALA A 317 22.51 7.37 1.25
CA ALA A 317 21.20 6.88 1.64
C ALA A 317 20.65 5.83 0.68
N PHE A 318 20.80 6.07 -0.63
CA PHE A 318 20.46 5.09 -1.66
C PHE A 318 21.27 3.80 -1.50
N LYS A 319 22.61 3.92 -1.39
CA LYS A 319 23.50 2.76 -1.23
C LYS A 319 23.15 1.92 0.00
N TYR A 320 22.95 2.53 1.15
CA TYR A 320 22.59 1.80 2.37
C TYR A 320 21.21 1.15 2.28
N ALA A 321 20.22 1.82 1.68
CA ALA A 321 18.91 1.23 1.46
C ALA A 321 18.97 0.04 0.49
N THR A 322 19.74 0.14 -0.60
CA THR A 322 19.95 -0.97 -1.54
C THR A 322 20.66 -2.14 -0.87
N ILE A 323 21.73 -1.90 -0.11
CA ILE A 323 22.44 -2.96 0.62
C ILE A 323 21.50 -3.65 1.61
N ALA A 324 20.75 -2.88 2.40
CA ALA A 324 19.80 -3.44 3.36
C ALA A 324 18.70 -4.28 2.66
N ALA A 325 18.16 -3.80 1.55
CA ALA A 325 17.18 -4.54 0.75
C ALA A 325 17.78 -5.82 0.16
N CYS A 326 19.00 -5.77 -0.39
CA CYS A 326 19.70 -6.95 -0.91
C CYS A 326 19.95 -7.99 0.17
N VAL A 327 20.37 -7.58 1.37
CA VAL A 327 20.55 -8.50 2.50
C VAL A 327 19.24 -9.20 2.85
N ILE A 328 18.12 -8.47 2.92
CA ILE A 328 16.79 -9.05 3.18
C ILE A 328 16.40 -10.03 2.06
N CYS A 329 16.63 -9.68 0.79
CA CYS A 329 16.37 -10.59 -0.33
C CYS A 329 17.21 -11.86 -0.26
N ILE A 330 18.50 -11.76 0.06
CA ILE A 330 19.39 -12.92 0.18
C ILE A 330 18.95 -13.83 1.33
N ILE A 331 18.63 -13.25 2.50
CA ILE A 331 18.10 -14.01 3.63
C ILE A 331 16.79 -14.70 3.26
N GLY A 332 15.87 -13.99 2.58
CA GLY A 332 14.61 -14.55 2.13
C GLY A 332 14.80 -15.68 1.11
N PHE A 333 15.72 -15.51 0.17
CA PHE A 333 16.07 -16.54 -0.81
C PHE A 333 16.60 -17.81 -0.13
N ILE A 334 17.58 -17.68 0.77
CA ILE A 334 18.14 -18.82 1.52
C ILE A 334 17.05 -19.51 2.36
N SER A 335 16.22 -18.71 3.05
CA SER A 335 15.16 -19.21 3.93
C SER A 335 14.05 -19.96 3.17
N ILE A 336 13.79 -19.62 1.91
CA ILE A 336 12.82 -20.32 1.06
C ILE A 336 13.47 -21.52 0.38
N GLN A 337 14.73 -21.41 -0.04
CA GLN A 337 15.42 -22.45 -0.78
C GLN A 337 15.65 -23.71 0.08
N GLU A 338 16.04 -23.60 1.35
CA GLU A 338 16.29 -24.78 2.19
C GLU A 338 15.04 -25.65 2.40
N PRO A 339 13.87 -25.10 2.82
CA PRO A 339 12.66 -25.90 3.00
C PRO A 339 12.12 -26.44 1.68
N VAL A 340 12.17 -25.66 0.59
CA VAL A 340 11.67 -26.09 -0.72
C VAL A 340 12.55 -27.21 -1.28
N ASN A 341 13.88 -27.10 -1.18
CA ASN A 341 14.78 -28.17 -1.57
C ASN A 341 14.52 -29.42 -0.72
N ASN A 342 14.44 -29.31 0.60
CA ASN A 342 14.18 -30.47 1.47
C ASN A 342 12.81 -31.13 1.20
N PHE A 343 11.79 -30.35 0.86
CA PHE A 343 10.47 -30.86 0.47
C PHE A 343 10.48 -31.54 -0.90
N VAL A 344 11.16 -30.94 -1.89
CA VAL A 344 11.29 -31.52 -3.24
C VAL A 344 12.12 -32.80 -3.20
N TYR A 345 13.25 -32.83 -2.49
CA TYR A 345 14.10 -34.02 -2.36
C TYR A 345 13.43 -35.15 -1.55
N SER A 346 12.55 -34.84 -0.59
CA SER A 346 11.83 -35.88 0.18
C SER A 346 10.62 -36.48 -0.55
N LYS A 347 9.97 -35.74 -1.47
CA LYS A 347 8.84 -36.23 -2.27
C LYS A 347 9.20 -36.73 -3.66
N PHE A 348 10.31 -36.25 -4.21
CA PHE A 348 10.89 -36.70 -5.46
C PHE A 348 12.35 -37.07 -5.16
N PRO A 349 12.60 -38.24 -4.54
CA PRO A 349 13.95 -38.78 -4.60
C PRO A 349 14.27 -38.91 -6.08
N LEU A 350 15.24 -38.11 -6.55
CA LEU A 350 15.86 -38.34 -7.85
C LEU A 350 16.24 -39.82 -7.82
N GLY A 351 15.54 -40.63 -8.61
CA GLY A 351 15.90 -42.03 -8.78
C GLY A 351 17.38 -42.04 -9.09
N ASN A 352 18.16 -42.73 -8.26
CA ASN A 352 19.52 -43.10 -8.61
C ASN A 352 19.42 -43.83 -9.95
N ASN A 353 19.76 -43.12 -11.03
CA ASN A 353 20.08 -43.76 -12.29
C ASN A 353 21.44 -44.44 -12.07
N GLU A 354 21.40 -45.67 -11.56
CA GLU A 354 22.41 -46.69 -11.85
C GLU A 354 22.00 -47.49 -13.10
#